data_AF-A0A6C0C0R0-F1
#
_entry.id   AF-A0A6C0C0R0-F1
#
_cell.length_a   1.000
_cell.length_b   1.000
_cell.length_c   1.000
_cell.angle_alpha   90.00
_cell.angle_beta   90.00
_cell.angle_gamma   90.00
#
_symmetry.space_group_name_H-M   'P 1'
#
loop_
_entity.id
_entity.type
_entity.pdbx_description
1 polymer ?
#
loop_
_entity_poly.entity_id
_entity_poly.type
_entity_poly.pdbx_seq_one_letter_code
_entity_poly.pdbx_strand_id
1 'polypeptide(L)'
;MTVIKFRVSDEHFQGYTVELDLDYYDSFDEICKQVKETLLVHLDLHNFTRLKEKAKKINFHFHDIEFGDLLLMEERSLVWICNH
;
A
#
# COMPACT_ATOMS: atom_id res chain seq x y z
N MET A 1 4.82 -18.05 -1.80
CA MET A 1 4.22 -17.12 -0.83
C MET A 1 5.27 -16.13 -0.41
N THR A 2 5.45 -15.10 -1.23
CA THR A 2 6.32 -13.96 -0.93
C THR A 2 5.44 -12.88 -0.33
N VAL A 3 5.26 -12.91 0.99
CA VAL A 3 4.45 -11.92 1.69
C VAL A 3 5.30 -10.70 2.00
N ILE A 4 4.92 -9.52 1.52
CA ILE A 4 5.62 -8.26 1.74
C ILE A 4 4.75 -7.29 2.53
N LYS A 5 5.39 -6.53 3.42
CA LYS A 5 4.72 -5.54 4.24
C LYS A 5 4.87 -4.16 3.63
N PHE A 6 3.76 -3.58 3.20
CA PHE A 6 3.69 -2.23 2.68
C PHE A 6 3.33 -1.25 3.79
N ARG A 7 4.04 -0.14 3.87
CA ARG A 7 3.79 0.93 4.83
C ARG A 7 3.56 2.25 4.12
N VAL A 8 2.45 2.89 4.43
CA VAL A 8 2.09 4.19 3.87
C VAL A 8 2.94 5.28 4.53
N SER A 9 3.54 6.12 3.69
CA SER A 9 4.19 7.37 4.02
C SER A 9 3.39 8.52 3.42
N ASP A 10 2.38 8.97 4.17
CA ASP A 10 1.54 10.11 3.85
C ASP A 10 1.31 10.91 5.14
N GLU A 11 1.06 12.22 5.04
CA GLU A 11 0.82 13.10 6.19
C GLU A 11 -0.28 12.58 7.15
N HIS A 12 -1.36 12.02 6.61
CA HIS A 12 -2.54 11.59 7.37
C HIS A 12 -2.56 10.09 7.65
N PHE A 13 -1.90 9.29 6.80
CA PHE A 13 -1.93 7.82 6.86
C PHE A 13 -0.57 7.21 7.21
N GLN A 14 0.36 8.02 7.73
CA GLN A 14 1.69 7.57 8.12
C GLN A 14 1.61 6.37 9.05
N GLY A 15 2.29 5.28 8.69
CA GLY A 15 2.36 4.09 9.52
C GLY A 15 1.20 3.12 9.38
N TYR A 16 0.21 3.40 8.52
CA TYR A 16 -0.72 2.37 8.09
C TYR A 16 0.03 1.28 7.31
N THR A 17 -0.20 0.01 7.64
CA THR A 17 0.49 -1.11 7.01
C THR A 17 -0.47 -2.15 6.46
N VAL A 18 -0.11 -2.72 5.31
CA VAL A 18 -0.83 -3.81 4.66
C VAL A 18 0.17 -4.90 4.30
N GLU A 19 -0.16 -6.15 4.59
CA GLU A 19 0.65 -7.31 4.18
C GLU A 19 -0.04 -7.96 2.97
N LEU A 20 0.69 -8.10 1.88
CA LEU A 20 0.19 -8.68 0.63
C LEU A 20 1.10 -9.81 0.18
N ASP A 21 0.50 -10.87 -0.36
CA ASP A 21 1.23 -11.94 -1.02
C ASP A 21 1.43 -11.56 -2.50
N LEU A 22 2.70 -11.39 -2.89
CA LEU A 22 3.06 -10.93 -4.23
C LEU A 22 2.73 -11.94 -5.33
N ASP A 23 2.48 -13.21 -4.98
CA ASP A 23 2.09 -14.24 -5.94
C ASP A 23 0.75 -13.92 -6.65
N TYR A 24 0.00 -12.91 -6.19
CA TYR A 24 -1.31 -12.48 -6.73
C TYR A 24 -1.29 -11.14 -7.47
N TYR A 25 -0.12 -10.52 -7.69
CA TYR A 25 -0.03 -9.19 -8.31
C TYR A 25 1.02 -9.20 -9.42
N ASP A 26 0.70 -8.56 -10.55
CA ASP A 26 1.57 -8.54 -11.74
C ASP A 26 2.21 -7.15 -11.96
N SER A 27 1.83 -6.15 -11.16
CA SER A 27 2.37 -4.79 -11.31
C SER A 27 2.31 -3.97 -10.02
N PHE A 28 3.14 -2.93 -9.95
CA PHE A 28 3.10 -1.93 -8.88
C PHE A 28 1.74 -1.23 -8.77
N ASP A 29 1.09 -0.94 -9.90
CA ASP A 29 -0.20 -0.24 -9.89
C ASP A 29 -1.28 -1.07 -9.19
N GLU A 30 -1.28 -2.39 -9.40
CA GLU A 30 -2.20 -3.30 -8.71
C GLU A 30 -1.94 -3.33 -7.21
N ILE A 31 -0.67 -3.36 -6.78
CA ILE A 31 -0.30 -3.32 -5.37
C ILE A 31 -0.73 -1.99 -4.73
N CYS A 32 -0.41 -0.85 -5.36
CA CYS A 32 -0.83 0.47 -4.90
C CYS A 32 -2.35 0.57 -4.77
N LYS A 33 -3.08 0.05 -5.77
CA LYS A 33 -4.54 -0.01 -5.75
C LYS A 33 -5.04 -0.86 -4.59
N GLN A 34 -4.47 -2.05 -4.38
CA GLN A 34 -4.87 -2.92 -3.27
C GLN A 34 -4.63 -2.28 -1.90
N VAL A 35 -3.47 -1.64 -1.70
CA VAL A 35 -3.15 -0.92 -0.45
C VAL A 35 -4.17 0.21 -0.23
N LYS A 36 -4.50 0.96 -1.29
CA LYS A 36 -5.52 2.02 -1.24
C LYS A 36 -6.90 1.46 -0.89
N GLU A 37 -7.33 0.37 -1.52
CA GLU A 37 -8.62 -0.27 -1.26
C GLU A 37 -8.71 -0.77 0.18
N THR A 38 -7.65 -1.39 0.69
CA THR A 38 -7.57 -1.86 2.08
C THR A 38 -7.69 -0.70 3.07
N LEU A 39 -6.99 0.42 2.80
CA LEU A 39 -7.12 1.65 3.57
C LEU A 39 -8.56 2.19 3.52
N LEU A 40 -9.17 2.27 2.35
CA LEU A 40 -10.55 2.78 2.19
C LEU A 40 -11.57 1.92 2.93
N VAL A 41 -11.44 0.60 2.88
CA VAL A 41 -12.29 -0.34 3.64
C VAL A 41 -12.09 -0.14 5.14
N HIS A 42 -10.84 -0.04 5.61
CA HIS A 42 -10.55 0.20 7.02
C HIS A 42 -11.19 1.52 7.51
N LEU A 43 -11.03 2.60 6.77
CA LEU A 43 -11.63 3.90 7.11
C LEU A 43 -13.17 3.83 7.12
N ASP A 44 -13.77 3.04 6.23
CA ASP A 44 -15.22 2.82 6.17
C ASP A 44 -15.74 2.03 7.37
N LEU A 45 -15.07 0.94 7.72
CA LEU A 45 -15.41 0.10 8.87
C LEU A 45 -15.40 0.88 10.19
N HIS A 46 -14.56 1.92 10.28
CA HIS A 46 -14.44 2.78 11.46
C HIS A 46 -15.20 4.11 11.34
N ASN A 47 -16.04 4.30 10.31
CA ASN A 47 -16.83 5.51 10.08
C ASN A 47 -16.00 6.80 9.96
N PHE A 48 -14.76 6.70 9.48
CA PHE A 48 -13.87 7.85 9.25
C PHE A 48 -14.13 8.53 7.89
N THR A 49 -15.38 8.96 7.67
CA THR A 49 -15.86 9.46 6.36
C THR A 49 -14.98 10.57 5.77
N ARG A 50 -14.55 11.54 6.59
CA ARG A 50 -13.68 12.64 6.10
C ARG A 50 -12.30 12.15 5.66
N LEU A 51 -11.72 11.19 6.38
CA LEU A 51 -10.44 10.59 6.01
C LEU A 51 -10.59 9.71 4.76
N LYS A 52 -11.70 8.98 4.63
CA LYS A 52 -12.01 8.20 3.43
C LYS A 52 -12.05 9.07 2.18
N GLU A 53 -12.71 10.24 2.25
CA GLU A 53 -12.75 11.19 1.13
C GLU A 53 -11.37 11.78 0.80
N LYS A 54 -10.49 11.96 1.79
CA LYS A 54 -9.08 12.32 1.54
C LYS A 54 -8.34 11.18 0.86
N ALA A 55 -8.41 9.96 1.39
CA ALA A 55 -7.74 8.78 0.86
C ALA A 55 -8.12 8.47 -0.60
N LYS A 56 -9.39 8.71 -1.00
CA LYS A 56 -9.83 8.54 -2.40
C LYS A 56 -9.03 9.37 -3.40
N LYS A 57 -8.57 10.57 -2.99
CA LYS A 57 -7.84 11.51 -3.86
C LYS A 57 -6.34 11.25 -3.91
N ILE A 58 -5.83 10.36 -3.05
CA ILE A 58 -4.41 10.04 -2.97
C ILE A 58 -4.02 9.08 -4.10
N ASN A 59 -2.92 9.38 -4.79
CA ASN A 59 -2.30 8.48 -5.75
C ASN A 59 -1.01 7.94 -5.16
N PHE A 60 -1.04 6.68 -4.74
CA PHE A 60 0.11 6.00 -4.17
C PHE A 60 1.07 5.52 -5.25
N HIS A 61 2.37 5.59 -4.96
CA HIS A 61 3.43 5.09 -5.82
C HIS A 61 4.64 4.61 -4.99
N PHE A 62 5.48 3.80 -5.63
CA PHE A 62 6.74 3.32 -5.09
C PHE A 62 7.87 4.30 -5.42
N HIS A 63 8.82 4.45 -4.50
CA HIS A 63 10.08 5.17 -4.76
C HIS A 63 11.18 4.14 -4.96
N ASP A 64 12.01 4.34 -5.98
CA ASP A 64 13.34 3.75 -6.12
C ASP A 64 13.44 2.21 -6.05
N ILE A 65 12.37 1.48 -6.39
CA ILE A 65 12.35 0.02 -6.43
C ILE A 65 11.71 -0.41 -7.76
N GLU A 66 12.34 -1.35 -8.47
CA GLU A 66 11.73 -2.00 -9.63
C GLU A 66 10.90 -3.22 -9.21
N PHE A 67 9.88 -3.58 -10.01
CA PHE A 67 8.99 -4.67 -9.64
C PHE A 67 9.73 -6.00 -9.51
N GLY A 68 10.77 -6.21 -10.32
CA GLY A 68 11.65 -7.36 -10.20
C GLY A 68 12.38 -7.45 -8.86
N ASP A 69 12.83 -6.32 -8.31
CA ASP A 69 13.50 -6.28 -7.00
C ASP A 69 12.53 -6.66 -5.89
N LEU A 70 11.27 -6.21 -6.00
CA LEU A 70 10.21 -6.51 -5.04
C LEU A 70 9.95 -8.03 -4.94
N LEU A 71 9.95 -8.73 -6.08
CA LEU A 71 9.73 -10.19 -6.14
C LEU A 71 10.89 -11.00 -5.52
N LEU A 72 12.09 -10.41 -5.45
CA LEU A 72 13.28 -11.02 -4.88
C LEU A 72 13.51 -10.69 -3.41
N MET A 73 12.66 -9.83 -2.82
CA MET A 73 12.76 -9.45 -1.41
C MET A 73 12.53 -10.62 -0.47
N GLU A 74 13.19 -10.57 0.69
CA GLU A 74 12.94 -11.52 1.77
C GLU A 74 11.50 -11.38 2.29
N GLU A 75 10.93 -12.51 2.73
CA GLU A 75 9.60 -12.52 3.32
C GLU A 75 9.50 -11.49 4.46
N ARG A 76 8.39 -10.75 4.49
CA ARG A 76 8.07 -9.71 5.47
C ARG A 76 9.00 -8.50 5.46
N SER A 77 9.75 -8.31 4.36
CA SER A 77 10.45 -7.05 4.11
C SER A 77 9.46 -5.87 4.13
N LEU A 78 9.94 -4.72 4.60
CA LEU A 78 9.16 -3.50 4.71
C LEU A 78 9.41 -2.62 3.48
N VAL A 79 8.34 -2.33 2.74
CA VAL A 79 8.36 -1.46 1.56
C VAL A 79 7.51 -0.23 1.83
N TRP A 80 8.04 0.94 1.49
CA TRP A 80 7.37 2.22 1.67
C TRP A 80 6.59 2.62 0.42
N ILE A 81 5.36 3.08 0.62
CA ILE A 81 4.51 3.61 -0.45
C ILE A 81 4.17 5.06 -0.11
N CYS A 82 4.42 5.97 -1.04
CA CYS A 82 4.30 7.43 -0.86
C CYS A 82 3.20 8.00 -1.79
N ASN A 83 2.78 9.25 -1.56
CA ASN A 83 1.86 9.96 -2.47
C ASN A 83 2.36 11.30 -3.02
N HIS A 84 3.66 11.58 -2.86
CA HIS A 84 4.26 12.87 -3.18
C HIS A 84 4.19 13.27 -4.66
#